data_AF-A0A3F2V883-F1
#
_entry.id   AF-A0A3F2V883-F1
#
_cell.length_a   1.000
_cell.length_b   1.000
_cell.length_c   1.000
_cell.angle_alpha   90.00
_cell.angle_beta   90.00
_cell.angle_gamma   90.00
#
_symmetry.space_group_name_H-M   'P 1'
#
loop_
_entity.id
_entity.type
_entity.pdbx_description
1 polymer ?
#
loop_
_entity_poly.entity_id
_entity_poly.type
_entity_poly.pdbx_seq_one_letter_code
_entity_poly.pdbx_strand_id
1 'polypeptide(L)'
;MLLVVEGALSKIEVKQFRLQLAEADWEEGASSAGELAKEVKLNQQFPDHHETGVRLGNLIVSKLSQNPQFISAALPKKIYPPKFNRYAAGGRYGVHVDSAVLQAPGTGEYVRSDISATLFLSEPDEYQGGELVIEGSFGAQPVKLCAGDLVLYPASSLHQVQPVEEGERVSSFFWVQSMVRDDGARELLYELDQSIQMLRTENSQQTEIVRLSGIYHNLLRRWIDV
;
A
#
# COMPACT_ATOMS: atom_id res chain seq x y z
N MET A 1 7.63 1.02 10.37
CA MET A 1 6.30 0.43 10.59
C MET A 1 5.78 -0.42 9.41
N LEU A 2 5.40 -1.68 9.66
CA LEU A 2 4.51 -2.48 8.80
C LEU A 2 3.10 -2.44 9.41
N LEU A 3 2.09 -2.03 8.65
CA LEU A 3 0.74 -1.78 9.17
C LEU A 3 -0.34 -2.33 8.25
N VAL A 4 -1.40 -2.88 8.83
CA VAL A 4 -2.57 -3.37 8.11
C VAL A 4 -3.75 -2.41 8.32
N VAL A 5 -4.37 -2.00 7.22
CA VAL A 5 -5.66 -1.30 7.18
C VAL A 5 -6.71 -2.31 6.74
N GLU A 6 -7.47 -2.83 7.70
CA GLU A 6 -8.51 -3.82 7.47
C GLU A 6 -9.73 -3.18 6.78
N GLY A 7 -10.35 -3.92 5.85
CA GLY A 7 -11.56 -3.49 5.18
C GLY A 7 -11.39 -2.17 4.39
N ALA A 8 -10.19 -1.89 3.88
CA ALA A 8 -9.93 -0.73 3.03
C ALA A 8 -10.86 -0.71 1.80
N LEU A 9 -11.21 -1.90 1.29
CA LEU A 9 -12.39 -2.13 0.47
C LEU A 9 -13.29 -3.20 1.11
N SER A 10 -14.60 -3.05 0.96
CA SER A 10 -15.55 -4.10 1.31
C SER A 10 -15.47 -5.29 0.34
N LYS A 11 -15.91 -6.47 0.79
CA LYS A 11 -15.96 -7.68 -0.05
C LYS A 11 -16.78 -7.49 -1.34
N ILE A 12 -17.85 -6.69 -1.26
CA ILE A 12 -18.68 -6.36 -2.44
C ILE A 12 -17.86 -5.54 -3.43
N GLU A 13 -17.13 -4.53 -2.97
CA GLU A 13 -16.27 -3.71 -3.82
C GLU A 13 -15.15 -4.55 -4.44
N VAL A 14 -14.48 -5.39 -3.66
CA VAL A 14 -13.45 -6.33 -4.18
C VAL A 14 -14.00 -7.19 -5.31
N LYS A 15 -15.20 -7.77 -5.14
CA LYS A 15 -15.85 -8.56 -6.18
C LYS A 15 -16.11 -7.75 -7.45
N GLN A 16 -16.56 -6.50 -7.31
CA GLN A 16 -16.78 -5.61 -8.47
C GLN A 16 -15.47 -5.24 -9.17
N PHE A 17 -14.39 -5.03 -8.42
CA PHE A 17 -13.06 -4.80 -8.99
C PHE A 17 -12.60 -6.02 -9.78
N ARG A 18 -12.67 -7.22 -9.20
CA ARG A 18 -12.26 -8.47 -9.86
C ARG A 18 -13.05 -8.73 -11.15
N LEU A 19 -14.37 -8.48 -11.16
CA LEU A 19 -15.18 -8.60 -12.37
C LEU A 19 -14.69 -7.68 -13.49
N GLN A 20 -14.47 -6.41 -13.20
CA GLN A 20 -14.03 -5.42 -14.20
C GLN A 20 -12.59 -5.66 -14.68
N LEU A 21 -11.71 -6.12 -13.80
CA LEU A 21 -10.32 -6.46 -14.17
C LEU A 21 -10.23 -7.75 -15.00
N ALA A 22 -11.25 -8.61 -14.97
CA ALA A 22 -11.30 -9.83 -15.78
C ALA A 22 -11.69 -9.59 -17.24
N GLU A 23 -12.21 -8.40 -17.58
CA GLU A 23 -12.70 -8.06 -18.92
C GLU A 23 -11.60 -7.64 -19.91
N ALA A 24 -10.35 -7.44 -19.45
CA ALA A 24 -9.25 -6.99 -20.28
C ALA A 24 -8.08 -7.99 -20.28
N ASP A 25 -7.27 -7.90 -21.34
CA ASP A 25 -6.04 -8.66 -21.45
C ASP A 25 -4.97 -8.08 -20.54
N TRP A 26 -4.34 -8.95 -19.75
CA TRP A 26 -3.23 -8.60 -18.88
C TRP A 26 -1.91 -8.77 -19.63
N GLU A 27 -0.98 -7.85 -19.43
CA GLU A 27 0.32 -7.82 -20.10
C GLU A 27 1.42 -8.47 -19.24
N GLU A 28 2.52 -8.89 -19.85
CA GLU A 28 3.70 -9.34 -19.12
C GLU A 28 4.32 -8.18 -18.31
N GLY A 29 4.42 -8.36 -16.99
CA GLY A 29 4.81 -7.28 -16.08
C GLY A 29 6.31 -7.03 -15.97
N ALA A 30 7.16 -7.77 -16.70
CA ALA A 30 8.61 -7.57 -16.71
C ALA A 30 9.00 -6.19 -17.25
N SER A 31 8.18 -5.59 -18.12
CA SER A 31 8.43 -4.27 -18.72
C SER A 31 8.45 -3.12 -17.71
N SER A 32 7.74 -3.25 -16.58
CA SER A 32 7.52 -2.18 -15.61
C SER A 32 8.41 -2.21 -14.36
N ALA A 33 9.33 -3.18 -14.26
CA ALA A 33 10.28 -3.26 -13.14
C ALA A 33 11.51 -2.37 -13.39
N GLY A 34 12.20 -1.96 -12.31
CA GLY A 34 13.55 -1.40 -12.43
C GLY A 34 14.52 -2.42 -13.05
N GLU A 35 15.63 -1.97 -13.64
CA GLU A 35 16.54 -2.81 -14.46
C GLU A 35 16.96 -4.11 -13.78
N LEU A 36 17.35 -4.05 -12.49
CA LEU A 36 17.71 -5.22 -11.67
C LEU A 36 16.52 -6.12 -11.31
N ALA A 37 15.33 -5.55 -11.22
CA ALA A 37 14.12 -6.23 -10.78
C ALA A 37 13.42 -6.96 -11.94
N LYS A 38 13.73 -6.59 -13.21
CA LYS A 38 13.17 -7.24 -14.41
C LYS A 38 13.55 -8.71 -14.51
N GLU A 39 14.76 -9.06 -14.11
CA GLU A 39 15.28 -10.44 -14.22
C GLU A 39 14.61 -11.43 -13.26
N VAL A 40 14.00 -10.92 -12.18
CA VAL A 40 13.39 -11.72 -11.12
C VAL A 40 11.87 -11.61 -11.07
N LYS A 41 11.26 -10.91 -12.03
CA LYS A 41 9.82 -10.63 -12.06
C LYS A 41 9.12 -11.48 -13.11
N LEU A 42 8.28 -12.40 -12.63
CA LEU A 42 7.39 -13.22 -13.45
C LEU A 42 5.96 -12.97 -12.99
N ASN A 43 5.29 -11.99 -13.58
CA ASN A 43 3.90 -11.69 -13.27
C ASN A 43 3.20 -11.07 -14.47
N GLN A 44 1.91 -10.83 -14.30
CA GLN A 44 1.12 -10.06 -15.23
C GLN A 44 0.72 -8.73 -14.59
N GLN A 45 0.58 -7.70 -15.41
CA GLN A 45 0.09 -6.39 -14.99
C GLN A 45 -1.04 -5.92 -15.88
N PHE A 46 -1.97 -5.21 -15.26
CA PHE A 46 -3.04 -4.56 -15.99
C PHE A 46 -2.47 -3.35 -16.73
N PRO A 47 -2.86 -3.09 -18.00
CA PRO A 47 -2.22 -2.04 -18.78
C PRO A 47 -2.38 -0.66 -18.13
N ASP A 48 -1.26 0.07 -18.00
CA ASP A 48 -1.18 1.34 -17.25
C ASP A 48 -2.15 2.42 -17.76
N HIS A 49 -2.47 2.41 -19.05
CA HIS A 49 -3.33 3.41 -19.71
C HIS A 49 -4.76 2.94 -19.96
N HIS A 50 -5.11 1.72 -19.51
CA HIS A 50 -6.45 1.21 -19.69
C HIS A 50 -7.45 1.97 -18.79
N GLU A 51 -8.55 2.47 -19.37
CA GLU A 51 -9.51 3.34 -18.68
C GLU A 51 -10.07 2.70 -17.39
N THR A 52 -10.39 1.40 -17.44
CA THR A 52 -10.79 0.62 -16.25
C THR A 52 -9.75 0.67 -15.13
N GLY A 53 -8.46 0.49 -15.44
CA GLY A 53 -7.38 0.52 -14.45
C GLY A 53 -7.26 1.89 -13.80
N VAL A 54 -7.25 2.95 -14.61
CA VAL A 54 -7.22 4.35 -14.12
C VAL A 54 -8.42 4.65 -13.22
N ARG A 55 -9.64 4.27 -13.64
CA ARG A 55 -10.85 4.50 -12.87
C ARG A 55 -10.86 3.75 -11.55
N LEU A 56 -10.48 2.47 -11.54
CA LEU A 56 -10.39 1.66 -10.32
C LEU A 56 -9.30 2.17 -9.37
N GLY A 57 -8.15 2.60 -9.90
CA GLY A 57 -7.10 3.23 -9.10
C GLY A 57 -7.55 4.52 -8.44
N ASN A 58 -8.27 5.38 -9.17
CA ASN A 58 -8.86 6.60 -8.59
C ASN A 58 -9.88 6.30 -7.50
N LEU A 59 -10.65 5.22 -7.64
CA LEU A 59 -11.59 4.78 -6.62
C LEU A 59 -10.88 4.31 -5.34
N ILE A 60 -9.77 3.57 -5.46
CA ILE A 60 -8.91 3.21 -4.32
C ILE A 60 -8.41 4.47 -3.61
N VAL A 61 -7.85 5.43 -4.35
CA VAL A 61 -7.37 6.69 -3.77
C VAL A 61 -8.49 7.45 -3.05
N SER A 62 -9.68 7.52 -3.65
CA SER A 62 -10.85 8.19 -3.06
C SER A 62 -11.34 7.51 -1.77
N LYS A 63 -11.26 6.18 -1.68
CA LYS A 63 -11.63 5.42 -0.48
C LYS A 63 -10.61 5.60 0.62
N LEU A 64 -9.32 5.50 0.29
CA LEU A 64 -8.24 5.64 1.26
C LEU A 64 -8.13 7.07 1.81
N SER A 65 -8.43 8.10 1.01
CA SER A 65 -8.43 9.48 1.48
C SER A 65 -9.50 9.77 2.54
N GLN A 66 -10.51 8.91 2.65
CA GLN A 66 -11.57 8.98 3.66
C GLN A 66 -11.35 8.01 4.83
N ASN A 67 -10.32 7.17 4.79
CA ASN A 67 -10.03 6.20 5.84
C ASN A 67 -9.10 6.83 6.91
N PRO A 68 -9.58 7.04 8.15
CA PRO A 68 -8.78 7.71 9.19
C PRO A 68 -7.48 6.99 9.55
N GLN A 69 -7.48 5.66 9.55
CA GLN A 69 -6.29 4.86 9.86
C GLN A 69 -5.23 5.03 8.77
N PHE A 70 -5.63 4.99 7.49
CA PHE A 70 -4.71 5.25 6.37
C PHE A 70 -4.15 6.67 6.43
N ILE A 71 -5.00 7.69 6.65
CA ILE A 71 -4.55 9.09 6.74
C ILE A 71 -3.54 9.27 7.87
N SER A 72 -3.82 8.71 9.05
CA SER A 72 -2.95 8.80 10.22
C SER A 72 -1.62 8.06 10.01
N ALA A 73 -1.65 6.85 9.44
CA ALA A 73 -0.45 6.04 9.23
C ALA A 73 0.44 6.56 8.09
N ALA A 74 -0.15 7.04 6.99
CA ALA A 74 0.59 7.41 5.79
C ALA A 74 0.87 8.91 5.65
N LEU A 75 0.01 9.78 6.21
CA LEU A 75 0.06 11.24 6.06
C LEU A 75 0.33 11.64 4.59
N PRO A 76 -0.53 11.25 3.64
CA PRO A 76 -0.20 11.31 2.20
C PRO A 76 -0.07 12.75 1.69
N LYS A 77 1.02 13.04 0.98
CA LYS A 77 1.23 14.26 0.19
C LYS A 77 0.91 14.02 -1.30
N LYS A 78 1.45 12.93 -1.85
CA LYS A 78 1.17 12.47 -3.22
C LYS A 78 1.04 10.94 -3.23
N ILE A 79 0.18 10.42 -4.07
CA ILE A 79 0.03 8.98 -4.28
C ILE A 79 0.39 8.69 -5.74
N TYR A 80 1.38 7.82 -5.94
CA TYR A 80 1.64 7.26 -7.26
C TYR A 80 0.43 6.39 -7.66
N PRO A 81 -0.12 6.53 -8.88
CA PRO A 81 -1.38 5.89 -9.24
C PRO A 81 -1.40 4.38 -8.95
N PRO A 82 -2.47 3.85 -8.33
CA PRO A 82 -2.62 2.41 -8.14
C PRO A 82 -2.58 1.63 -9.44
N LYS A 83 -1.71 0.63 -9.44
CA LYS A 83 -1.55 -0.35 -10.50
C LYS A 83 -2.10 -1.69 -10.04
N PHE A 84 -2.29 -2.62 -10.97
CA PHE A 84 -2.82 -3.95 -10.69
C PHE A 84 -1.87 -5.01 -11.22
N ASN A 85 -1.64 -6.05 -10.42
CA ASN A 85 -0.81 -7.19 -10.79
C ASN A 85 -1.54 -8.51 -10.51
N ARG A 86 -1.15 -9.54 -11.25
CA ARG A 86 -1.61 -10.91 -11.10
C ARG A 86 -0.42 -11.86 -11.09
N TYR A 87 -0.42 -12.79 -10.15
CA TYR A 87 0.53 -13.89 -10.05
C TYR A 87 -0.23 -15.21 -10.09
N ALA A 88 0.19 -16.13 -10.94
CA ALA A 88 -0.35 -17.48 -11.09
C ALA A 88 0.72 -18.38 -11.74
N ALA A 89 0.55 -19.70 -11.67
CA ALA A 89 1.38 -20.68 -12.36
C ALA A 89 2.92 -20.48 -12.18
N GLY A 90 3.35 -20.35 -10.92
CA GLY A 90 4.75 -20.10 -10.54
C GLY A 90 5.20 -18.64 -10.68
N GLY A 91 4.27 -17.74 -11.01
CA GLY A 91 4.48 -16.30 -11.02
C GLY A 91 4.97 -15.79 -9.66
N ARG A 92 5.98 -14.93 -9.68
CA ARG A 92 6.71 -14.44 -8.50
C ARG A 92 7.31 -13.06 -8.77
N TYR A 93 7.81 -12.43 -7.71
CA TYR A 93 8.68 -11.27 -7.84
C TYR A 93 9.80 -11.42 -6.80
N GLY A 94 11.02 -11.71 -7.26
CA GLY A 94 12.16 -11.95 -6.36
C GLY A 94 12.54 -10.74 -5.50
N VAL A 95 13.51 -10.95 -4.62
CA VAL A 95 13.96 -9.94 -3.65
C VAL A 95 14.43 -8.67 -4.37
N HIS A 96 13.82 -7.55 -4.01
CA HIS A 96 14.16 -6.23 -4.53
C HIS A 96 13.81 -5.13 -3.53
N VAL A 97 14.22 -3.91 -3.86
CA VAL A 97 13.81 -2.66 -3.20
C VAL A 97 13.20 -1.75 -4.25
N ASP A 98 12.23 -0.93 -3.85
CA ASP A 98 11.60 0.02 -4.76
C ASP A 98 12.51 1.20 -5.10
N SER A 99 12.32 1.77 -6.29
CA SER A 99 13.01 2.99 -6.70
C SER A 99 12.57 4.17 -5.83
N ALA A 100 13.51 4.81 -5.14
CA ALA A 100 13.23 5.94 -4.24
C ALA A 100 12.49 7.13 -4.88
N VAL A 101 12.60 7.28 -6.20
CA VAL A 101 11.95 8.33 -6.99
C VAL A 101 11.26 7.70 -8.20
N LEU A 102 9.95 7.92 -8.29
CA LEU A 102 9.09 7.41 -9.36
C LEU A 102 8.56 8.58 -10.17
N GLN A 103 8.51 8.44 -11.50
CA GLN A 103 7.86 9.42 -12.36
C GLN A 103 6.40 9.01 -12.60
N ALA A 104 5.46 9.84 -12.16
CA ALA A 104 4.03 9.60 -12.32
C ALA A 104 3.65 9.64 -13.82
N PRO A 105 2.93 8.61 -14.31
CA PRO A 105 2.54 8.55 -15.72
C PRO A 105 1.60 9.70 -16.08
N GLY A 106 1.76 10.24 -17.29
CA GLY A 106 0.90 11.30 -17.85
C GLY A 106 1.17 12.72 -17.33
N THR A 107 1.69 12.89 -16.11
CA THR A 107 2.01 14.22 -15.55
C THR A 107 3.50 14.56 -15.59
N GLY A 108 4.36 13.55 -15.59
CA GLY A 108 5.82 13.72 -15.53
C GLY A 108 6.33 14.17 -14.15
N GLU A 109 5.45 14.29 -13.15
CA GLU A 109 5.83 14.66 -11.80
C GLU A 109 6.59 13.53 -11.11
N TYR A 110 7.56 13.91 -10.28
CA TYR A 110 8.25 12.95 -9.42
C TYR A 110 7.52 12.74 -8.10
N VAL A 111 7.45 11.49 -7.67
CA VAL A 111 6.91 11.02 -6.39
C VAL A 111 8.04 10.32 -5.65
N ARG A 112 8.36 10.78 -4.44
CA ARG A 112 9.27 10.07 -3.53
C ARG A 112 8.52 8.88 -2.92
N SER A 113 9.02 7.67 -3.11
CA SER A 113 8.38 6.47 -2.55
C SER A 113 8.76 6.32 -1.08
N ASP A 114 7.99 6.91 -0.16
CA ASP A 114 8.23 6.72 1.27
C ASP A 114 7.61 5.41 1.76
N ILE A 115 6.39 5.13 1.29
CA ILE A 115 5.59 3.98 1.72
C ILE A 115 5.15 3.21 0.48
N SER A 116 5.34 1.90 0.51
CA SER A 116 4.74 0.96 -0.43
C SER A 116 3.46 0.40 0.15
N ALA A 117 2.47 0.22 -0.71
CA ALA A 117 1.14 -0.22 -0.33
C ALA A 117 0.69 -1.37 -1.23
N THR A 118 0.08 -2.40 -0.64
CA THR A 118 -0.53 -3.51 -1.38
C THR A 118 -1.92 -3.80 -0.86
N LEU A 119 -2.92 -3.59 -1.71
CA LEU A 119 -4.32 -3.91 -1.48
C LEU A 119 -4.62 -5.30 -2.06
N PHE A 120 -5.03 -6.23 -1.21
CA PHE A 120 -5.33 -7.60 -1.61
C PHE A 120 -6.70 -7.64 -2.31
N LEU A 121 -6.79 -8.27 -3.49
CA LEU A 121 -8.03 -8.43 -4.24
C LEU A 121 -8.42 -9.91 -4.43
N SER A 122 -7.67 -10.82 -3.81
CA SER A 122 -7.93 -12.27 -3.79
C SER A 122 -7.89 -12.74 -2.36
N GLU A 123 -8.78 -13.64 -1.99
CA GLU A 123 -8.77 -14.21 -0.65
C GLU A 123 -7.53 -15.10 -0.46
N PRO A 124 -6.97 -15.18 0.76
CA PRO A 124 -5.75 -15.93 1.01
C PRO A 124 -5.90 -17.43 0.75
N ASP A 125 -7.12 -17.97 0.79
CA ASP A 125 -7.45 -19.36 0.48
C ASP A 125 -7.72 -19.62 -1.02
N GLU A 126 -7.78 -18.59 -1.87
CA GLU A 126 -7.92 -18.72 -3.33
C GLU A 126 -6.62 -19.14 -4.03
N TYR A 127 -5.46 -19.09 -3.34
CA TYR A 127 -4.16 -19.38 -3.93
C TYR A 127 -3.17 -19.99 -2.92
N GLN A 128 -2.25 -20.82 -3.40
CA GLN A 128 -1.14 -21.36 -2.61
C GLN A 128 0.16 -20.59 -2.90
N GLY A 129 0.95 -20.32 -1.85
CA GLY A 129 2.09 -19.43 -1.92
C GLY A 129 1.67 -17.95 -2.07
N GLY A 130 2.44 -17.16 -2.80
CA GLY A 130 2.13 -15.75 -3.08
C GLY A 130 2.28 -14.80 -1.89
N GLU A 131 2.92 -15.23 -0.81
CA GLU A 131 3.21 -14.38 0.36
C GLU A 131 4.08 -13.20 -0.07
N LEU A 132 3.66 -12.00 0.33
CA LEU A 132 4.51 -10.81 0.27
C LEU A 132 5.44 -10.85 1.48
N VAL A 133 6.70 -11.19 1.27
CA VAL A 133 7.71 -11.26 2.32
C VAL A 133 8.44 -9.92 2.38
N ILE A 134 8.37 -9.24 3.52
CA ILE A 134 8.98 -7.92 3.73
C ILE A 134 10.04 -8.04 4.82
N GLU A 135 11.28 -7.66 4.53
CA GLU A 135 12.36 -7.59 5.52
C GLU A 135 12.20 -6.36 6.42
N GLY A 136 12.14 -6.60 7.73
CA GLY A 136 12.22 -5.55 8.75
C GLY A 136 13.45 -5.72 9.64
N SER A 137 13.61 -4.82 10.60
CA SER A 137 14.75 -4.79 11.53
C SER A 137 14.93 -6.07 12.36
N PHE A 138 13.87 -6.88 12.51
CA PHE A 138 13.87 -8.13 13.28
C PHE A 138 13.69 -9.37 12.41
N GLY A 139 13.86 -9.25 11.09
CA GLY A 139 13.74 -10.34 10.13
C GLY A 139 12.59 -10.17 9.14
N ALA A 140 12.45 -11.17 8.28
CA ALA A 140 11.45 -11.20 7.21
C ALA A 140 10.07 -11.59 7.74
N GLN A 141 9.04 -10.83 7.35
CA GLN A 141 7.64 -11.07 7.73
C GLN A 141 6.81 -11.42 6.49
N PRO A 142 6.20 -12.62 6.43
CA PRO A 142 5.28 -12.97 5.36
C PRO A 142 3.91 -12.31 5.58
N VAL A 143 3.35 -11.72 4.53
CA VAL A 143 2.07 -11.05 4.54
C VAL A 143 1.15 -11.65 3.47
N LYS A 144 0.00 -12.12 3.91
CA LYS A 144 -1.08 -12.67 3.07
C LYS A 144 -2.42 -12.38 3.74
N LEU A 145 -3.09 -11.32 3.29
CA LEU A 145 -4.27 -10.76 3.97
C LEU A 145 -5.57 -11.13 3.26
N CYS A 146 -6.69 -10.93 3.95
CA CYS A 146 -8.02 -11.06 3.38
C CYS A 146 -8.22 -10.07 2.23
N ALA A 147 -9.05 -10.45 1.25
CA ALA A 147 -9.34 -9.57 0.13
C ALA A 147 -10.07 -8.29 0.64
N GLY A 148 -9.59 -7.12 0.23
CA GLY A 148 -10.04 -5.82 0.70
C GLY A 148 -9.15 -5.19 1.76
N ASP A 149 -8.23 -5.94 2.36
CA ASP A 149 -7.26 -5.40 3.30
C ASP A 149 -6.03 -4.84 2.58
N LEU A 150 -5.43 -3.83 3.19
CA LEU A 150 -4.26 -3.12 2.69
C LEU A 150 -3.09 -3.28 3.66
N VAL A 151 -1.92 -3.66 3.16
CA VAL A 151 -0.66 -3.53 3.93
C VAL A 151 0.10 -2.30 3.49
N LEU A 152 0.65 -1.56 4.46
CA LEU A 152 1.57 -0.44 4.31
C LEU A 152 2.93 -0.83 4.90
N TYR A 153 4.01 -0.54 4.19
CA TYR A 153 5.37 -0.81 4.64
C TYR A 153 6.36 0.19 4.03
N PRO A 154 7.55 0.41 4.62
CA PRO A 154 8.54 1.31 4.05
C PRO A 154 9.00 0.82 2.69
N ALA A 155 8.99 1.70 1.68
CA ALA A 155 9.43 1.34 0.32
C ALA A 155 10.92 0.99 0.25
N SER A 156 11.69 1.37 1.27
CA SER A 156 13.09 1.01 1.46
C SER A 156 13.32 -0.44 1.89
N SER A 157 12.26 -1.16 2.28
CA SER A 157 12.36 -2.55 2.74
C SER A 157 12.68 -3.48 1.57
N LEU A 158 13.64 -4.39 1.76
CA LEU A 158 13.79 -5.52 0.85
C LEU A 158 12.52 -6.37 0.93
N HIS A 159 11.98 -6.74 -0.22
CA HIS A 159 10.76 -7.52 -0.26
C HIS A 159 10.67 -8.38 -1.52
N GLN A 160 9.82 -9.41 -1.45
CA GLN A 160 9.54 -10.31 -2.55
C GLN A 160 8.10 -10.83 -2.48
N VAL A 161 7.57 -11.24 -3.61
CA VAL A 161 6.35 -12.06 -3.69
C VAL A 161 6.77 -13.48 -4.01
N GLN A 162 6.53 -14.40 -3.07
CA GLN A 162 6.81 -15.82 -3.27
C GLN A 162 5.99 -16.39 -4.45
N PRO A 163 6.45 -17.49 -5.08
CA PRO A 163 5.71 -18.12 -6.17
C PRO A 163 4.27 -18.44 -5.79
N VAL A 164 3.34 -18.18 -6.71
CA VAL A 164 1.96 -18.68 -6.63
C VAL A 164 1.89 -20.02 -7.33
N GLU A 165 1.84 -21.10 -6.56
CA GLU A 165 1.87 -22.48 -7.07
C GLU A 165 0.51 -22.91 -7.62
N GLU A 166 -0.58 -22.55 -6.94
CA GLU A 166 -1.96 -22.84 -7.32
C GLU A 166 -2.83 -21.59 -7.17
N GLY A 167 -3.88 -21.49 -7.99
CA GLY A 167 -4.81 -20.36 -7.99
C GLY A 167 -4.23 -19.08 -8.59
N GLU A 168 -4.84 -17.94 -8.27
CA GLU A 168 -4.37 -16.62 -8.72
C GLU A 168 -4.37 -15.60 -7.59
N ARG A 169 -3.27 -14.85 -7.47
CA ARG A 169 -3.14 -13.70 -6.58
C ARG A 169 -3.25 -12.42 -7.40
N VAL A 170 -4.42 -11.79 -7.35
CA VAL A 170 -4.67 -10.44 -7.86
C VAL A 170 -4.54 -9.44 -6.72
N SER A 171 -3.78 -8.36 -6.96
CA SER A 171 -3.65 -7.25 -6.01
C SER A 171 -3.50 -5.90 -6.71
N SER A 172 -3.75 -4.83 -5.97
CA SER A 172 -3.34 -3.48 -6.37
C SER A 172 -2.13 -3.03 -5.56
N PHE A 173 -1.19 -2.35 -6.20
CA PHE A 173 0.03 -1.84 -5.57
C PHE A 173 0.27 -0.38 -5.97
N PHE A 174 0.80 0.41 -5.04
CA PHE A 174 1.14 1.82 -5.24
C PHE A 174 2.12 2.32 -4.19
N TRP A 175 2.58 3.55 -4.40
CA TRP A 175 3.48 4.25 -3.50
C TRP A 175 2.89 5.55 -3.01
N VAL A 176 3.21 5.90 -1.77
CA VAL A 176 2.81 7.15 -1.14
C VAL A 176 4.05 7.95 -0.82
N GLN A 177 4.09 9.19 -1.32
CA GLN A 177 4.94 10.22 -0.75
C GLN A 177 4.23 10.79 0.47
N SER A 178 4.82 10.62 1.64
CA SER A 178 4.29 11.18 2.88
C SER A 178 4.66 12.67 2.99
N MET A 179 3.82 13.43 3.68
CA MET A 179 4.16 14.75 4.19
C MET A 179 5.33 14.66 5.18
N VAL A 180 5.48 13.54 5.88
CA VAL A 180 6.56 13.31 6.85
C VAL A 180 7.55 12.29 6.29
N ARG A 181 8.71 12.79 5.86
CA ARG A 181 9.75 12.00 5.17
C ARG A 181 10.35 10.90 6.05
N ASP A 182 10.61 11.20 7.32
CA ASP A 182 11.27 10.27 8.24
C ASP A 182 10.28 9.23 8.77
N ASP A 183 10.65 7.95 8.65
CA ASP A 183 9.80 6.83 9.06
C ASP A 183 9.55 6.80 10.57
N GLY A 184 10.59 7.09 11.37
CA GLY A 184 10.47 7.10 12.83
C GLY A 184 9.57 8.24 13.33
N ALA A 185 9.71 9.43 12.76
CA ALA A 185 8.84 10.57 13.03
C ALA A 185 7.38 10.27 12.67
N ARG A 186 7.14 9.60 11.53
CA ARG A 186 5.80 9.20 11.09
C ARG A 186 5.19 8.13 12.00
N GLU A 187 5.99 7.15 12.44
CA GLU A 187 5.59 6.11 13.39
C GLU A 187 5.21 6.72 14.75
N LEU A 188 6.01 7.64 15.29
CA LEU A 188 5.71 8.36 16.53
C LEU A 188 4.41 9.20 16.44
N LEU A 189 4.16 9.85 15.29
CA LEU A 189 2.91 10.57 15.07
C LEU A 189 1.71 9.62 15.07
N TYR A 190 1.84 8.48 14.39
CA TYR A 190 0.79 7.48 14.33
C TYR A 190 0.46 6.92 15.71
N GLU A 191 1.46 6.50 16.50
CA GLU A 191 1.26 5.99 17.86
C GLU A 191 0.58 7.00 18.78
N LEU A 192 0.98 8.29 18.70
CA LEU A 192 0.36 9.36 19.46
C LEU A 192 -1.11 9.56 19.07
N ASP A 193 -1.43 9.57 17.78
CA ASP A 193 -2.82 9.69 17.31
C ASP A 193 -3.66 8.50 17.77
N GLN A 194 -3.19 7.26 17.61
CA GLN A 194 -3.93 6.07 18.09
C GLN A 194 -4.20 6.13 19.59
N SER A 195 -3.21 6.55 20.38
CA SER A 195 -3.37 6.74 21.83
C SER A 195 -4.44 7.78 22.16
N ILE A 196 -4.48 8.90 21.42
CA ILE A 196 -5.51 9.94 21.57
C ILE A 196 -6.90 9.40 21.22
N GLN A 197 -7.03 8.64 20.12
CA GLN A 197 -8.32 8.06 19.72
C GLN A 197 -8.84 7.06 20.75
N MET A 198 -7.96 6.21 21.30
CA MET A 198 -8.33 5.25 22.36
C MET A 198 -8.79 5.97 23.64
N LEU A 199 -8.09 7.01 24.08
CA LEU A 199 -8.51 7.78 25.26
C LEU A 199 -9.86 8.49 25.06
N ARG A 200 -10.20 8.87 23.82
CA ARG A 200 -11.49 9.46 23.48
C ARG A 200 -12.64 8.48 23.61
N THR A 201 -12.46 7.20 23.24
CA THR A 201 -13.51 6.19 23.37
C THR A 201 -13.76 5.79 24.83
N GLU A 202 -12.74 5.86 25.68
CA GLU A 202 -12.81 5.54 27.11
C GLU A 202 -13.45 6.64 27.99
N ASN A 203 -14.00 7.71 27.40
CA ASN A 203 -14.56 8.88 28.12
C ASN A 203 -13.55 9.54 29.09
N SER A 204 -12.27 9.62 28.68
CA SER A 204 -11.23 10.31 29.47
C SER A 204 -11.52 11.81 29.62
N GLN A 205 -10.87 12.46 30.61
CA GLN A 205 -10.99 13.90 30.83
C GLN A 205 -10.65 14.69 29.55
N GLN A 206 -11.60 15.49 29.07
CA GLN A 206 -11.48 16.24 27.81
C GLN A 206 -10.24 17.14 27.75
N THR A 207 -9.77 17.66 28.90
CA THR A 207 -8.61 18.57 28.97
C THR A 207 -7.31 17.91 28.52
N GLU A 208 -7.03 16.67 28.93
CA GLU A 208 -5.78 15.98 28.57
C GLU A 208 -5.79 15.53 27.11
N ILE A 209 -6.94 15.11 26.59
CA ILE A 209 -7.12 14.80 25.16
C ILE A 209 -6.80 16.03 24.30
N VAL A 210 -7.28 17.22 24.69
CA VAL A 210 -6.99 18.48 23.98
C VAL A 210 -5.50 18.81 24.02
N ARG A 211 -4.83 18.61 25.16
CA ARG A 211 -3.38 18.82 25.29
C ARG A 211 -2.59 17.88 24.39
N LEU A 212 -2.89 16.58 24.41
CA LEU A 212 -2.24 15.58 23.56
C LEU A 212 -2.48 15.87 22.07
N SER A 213 -3.70 16.25 21.69
CA SER A 213 -4.03 16.68 20.32
C SER A 213 -3.20 17.92 19.93
N GLY A 214 -3.00 18.86 20.85
CA GLY A 214 -2.12 20.00 20.67
C GLY A 214 -0.65 19.59 20.44
N ILE A 215 -0.14 18.60 21.18
CA ILE A 215 1.21 18.05 20.98
C ILE A 215 1.33 17.41 19.60
N TYR A 216 0.37 16.55 19.21
CA TYR A 216 0.32 15.93 17.89
C TYR A 216 0.43 16.96 16.77
N HIS A 217 -0.41 18.00 16.78
CA HIS A 217 -0.38 19.04 15.74
C HIS A 217 0.91 19.88 15.76
N ASN A 218 1.53 20.07 16.93
CA ASN A 218 2.83 20.76 17.02
C ASN A 218 3.96 19.90 16.43
N LEU A 219 3.98 18.60 16.69
CA LEU A 219 4.95 17.66 16.10
C LEU A 219 4.76 17.57 14.59
N LEU A 220 3.52 17.43 14.13
CA LEU A 220 3.19 17.41 12.71
C LEU A 220 3.71 18.68 12.02
N ARG A 221 3.42 19.87 12.55
CA ARG A 221 3.95 21.15 12.00
C ARG A 221 5.48 21.23 11.96
N ARG A 222 6.21 20.49 12.81
CA ARG A 222 7.68 20.46 12.80
C ARG A 222 8.25 19.52 11.74
N TRP A 223 7.52 18.47 11.38
CA TRP A 223 8.03 17.38 10.56
C TRP A 223 7.48 17.34 9.13
N ILE A 224 6.37 18.05 8.85
CA ILE A 224 5.82 18.10 7.49
C ILE A 224 6.72 18.89 6.52
N ASP A 225 6.82 18.36 5.30
CA ASP A 225 7.45 18.97 4.12
C ASP A 225 6.32 19.20 3.09
N VAL A 226 5.82 20.44 3.00
CA VAL A 226 4.63 20.84 2.20
C VAL A 226 5.03 21.31 0.81
#